data_AF-A0A3D5RJ43-F1
#
_entry.id   AF-A0A3D5RJ43-F1
#
_cell.length_a   1.000
_cell.length_b   1.000
_cell.length_c   1.000
_cell.angle_alpha   90.00
_cell.angle_beta   90.00
_cell.angle_gamma   90.00
#
_symmetry.space_group_name_H-M   'P 1'
#
loop_
_entity.id
_entity.type
_entity.pdbx_description
1 polymer ?
#
loop_
_entity_poly.entity_id
_entity_poly.type
_entity_poly.pdbx_seq_one_letter_code
_entity_poly.pdbx_strand_id
1 'polypeptide(L)'
;MKKLSILLKGIVVGFVSCAIPGVSASTFAIILGVYYTMIESISMILKNFKKSMSFLVFMLLGYAIGALLAAILVSTIYDKYPLAIVIIIICFIVGSLPNMIKDLIPHIKKVSGWIVFIVIVGLFIAYSGFVVKHEEITFVDMNYVDYIKLLIIGLITSITLVIPGMDFAVVLLSLGYYYAIMDLMKNLLFLNDVLNNLLILGTYLVGYGVGCFLLSNLIKKLVKKHEAIMKFATFAFVVVSPYMIIKKCIIDNDGFYYSNGQLIVGIIIAIIALLSVMLMYRLTNKDDKRVNAMKKRNMLRFYFTLIRELPVTFYYLIKMKKMTKKQELTFEEKYAFCQKILAKVNKLGNVYPVVVGLENVDKNATLYIVNHQGRYDGIGALSALKDFPCSFIADKKRICWPFYRELSTLLEAIELELDNPRSEIKALQEMSEGLINGRSYLAFIEGKYEDNGNNLQEFKTGVLKTAYRAKVKITPVVLYDTYLVYGKSSIKKISPEIHFLKPIEYEEFAEINRKELADIIKEKMQNEINMINTRKGV
;
A
#
# COMPACT_ATOMS: atom_id res chain seq x y z
N MET A 1 -19.24 9.32 -7.24
CA MET A 1 -17.78 9.62 -7.20
C MET A 1 -17.55 10.91 -7.97
N LYS A 2 -16.73 11.85 -7.46
CA LYS A 2 -16.39 13.06 -8.24
C LYS A 2 -15.75 12.61 -9.56
N LYS A 3 -16.25 13.05 -10.71
CA LYS A 3 -15.81 12.64 -12.07
C LYS A 3 -14.27 12.67 -12.23
N LEU A 4 -13.62 13.66 -11.62
CA LEU A 4 -12.16 13.78 -11.52
C LEU A 4 -11.47 12.57 -10.88
N SER A 5 -12.05 11.99 -9.83
CA SER A 5 -11.50 10.79 -9.19
C SER A 5 -11.57 9.56 -10.09
N ILE A 6 -12.62 9.44 -10.90
CA ILE A 6 -12.76 8.35 -11.89
C ILE A 6 -11.67 8.50 -12.95
N LEU A 7 -11.52 9.72 -13.49
CA LEU A 7 -10.50 10.03 -14.49
C LEU A 7 -9.08 9.74 -13.98
N LEU A 8 -8.71 10.19 -12.78
CA LEU A 8 -7.39 9.91 -12.18
C LEU A 8 -7.14 8.42 -12.00
N LYS A 9 -8.15 7.65 -11.59
CA LYS A 9 -8.03 6.18 -11.48
C LYS A 9 -7.88 5.55 -12.86
N GLY A 10 -8.59 6.06 -13.88
CA GLY A 10 -8.41 5.66 -15.28
C GLY A 10 -6.97 5.87 -15.76
N ILE A 11 -6.36 7.03 -15.47
CA ILE A 11 -4.96 7.33 -15.82
C ILE A 11 -4.01 6.27 -15.25
N VAL A 12 -4.16 5.93 -13.96
CA VAL A 12 -3.29 4.91 -13.35
C VAL A 12 -3.50 3.54 -14.00
N VAL A 13 -4.74 3.13 -14.26
CA VAL A 13 -5.04 1.85 -14.90
C VAL A 13 -4.46 1.78 -16.32
N GLY A 14 -4.64 2.83 -17.13
CA GLY A 14 -4.10 2.91 -18.50
C GLY A 14 -2.58 3.03 -18.55
N PHE A 15 -1.97 3.71 -17.59
CA PHE A 15 -0.52 3.78 -17.51
C PHE A 15 0.06 2.40 -17.21
N VAL A 16 -0.45 1.70 -16.20
CA VAL A 16 0.06 0.36 -15.83
C VAL A 16 -0.15 -0.64 -16.97
N SER A 17 -1.29 -0.60 -17.65
CA SER A 17 -1.59 -1.52 -18.75
C SER A 17 -0.55 -1.43 -19.87
N CYS A 18 -0.16 -0.23 -20.29
CA CYS A 18 0.77 -0.07 -21.40
C CYS A 18 2.24 -0.01 -20.96
N ALA A 19 2.53 0.50 -19.76
CA ALA A 19 3.91 0.69 -19.31
C ALA A 19 4.56 -0.61 -18.84
N ILE A 20 3.77 -1.55 -18.33
CA ILE A 20 4.27 -2.74 -17.65
C ILE A 20 3.57 -4.00 -18.17
N PRO A 21 3.95 -4.49 -19.35
CA PRO A 21 3.48 -5.79 -19.84
C PRO A 21 3.81 -6.90 -18.83
N GLY A 22 2.84 -7.77 -18.55
CA GLY A 22 2.89 -8.78 -17.49
C GLY A 22 2.22 -8.36 -16.17
N VAL A 23 1.89 -7.09 -15.98
CA VAL A 23 1.11 -6.61 -14.83
C VAL A 23 -0.34 -6.36 -15.25
N SER A 24 -1.24 -7.21 -14.76
CA SER A 24 -2.66 -7.11 -15.11
C SER A 24 -3.30 -5.79 -14.64
N ALA A 25 -3.75 -4.99 -15.60
CA ALA A 25 -4.45 -3.73 -15.36
C ALA A 25 -5.74 -3.91 -14.52
N SER A 26 -6.39 -5.07 -14.63
CA SER A 26 -7.57 -5.40 -13.82
C SER A 26 -7.22 -5.55 -12.33
N THR A 27 -6.01 -6.02 -11.99
CA THR A 27 -5.51 -6.06 -10.61
C THR A 27 -5.40 -4.66 -10.01
N PHE A 28 -4.85 -3.70 -10.77
CA PHE A 28 -4.78 -2.30 -10.34
C PHE A 28 -6.16 -1.66 -10.24
N ALA A 29 -7.06 -1.96 -11.17
CA ALA A 29 -8.45 -1.53 -11.08
C ALA A 29 -9.16 -2.06 -9.82
N ILE A 30 -8.83 -3.28 -9.36
CA ILE A 30 -9.34 -3.84 -8.09
C ILE A 30 -8.76 -3.09 -6.90
N ILE A 31 -7.44 -2.84 -6.89
CA ILE A 31 -6.75 -2.08 -5.82
C ILE A 31 -7.36 -0.68 -5.69
N LEU A 32 -7.63 -0.03 -6.81
CA LEU A 32 -8.25 1.31 -6.86
C LEU A 32 -9.77 1.28 -6.61
N GLY A 33 -10.36 0.09 -6.44
CA GLY A 33 -11.78 -0.11 -6.15
C GLY A 33 -12.72 0.32 -7.29
N VAL A 34 -12.25 0.29 -8.55
CA VAL A 34 -13.03 0.67 -9.74
C VAL A 34 -13.39 -0.50 -10.64
N TYR A 35 -12.72 -1.64 -10.47
CA TYR A 35 -12.92 -2.82 -11.31
C TYR A 35 -14.37 -3.31 -11.35
N TYR A 36 -14.97 -3.59 -10.19
CA TYR A 36 -16.33 -4.14 -10.15
C TYR A 36 -17.36 -3.14 -10.69
N THR A 37 -17.18 -1.85 -10.39
CA THR A 37 -18.00 -0.77 -10.95
C THR A 37 -17.88 -0.69 -12.47
N MET A 38 -16.70 -0.96 -13.03
CA MET A 38 -16.48 -0.99 -14.48
C MET A 38 -17.20 -2.17 -15.13
N ILE A 39 -17.03 -3.39 -14.60
CA ILE A 39 -17.73 -4.58 -15.12
C ILE A 39 -19.25 -4.45 -14.99
N GLU A 40 -19.73 -3.91 -13.87
CA GLU A 40 -21.16 -3.62 -13.68
C GLU A 40 -21.68 -2.56 -14.67
N SER A 41 -20.92 -1.48 -14.88
CA SER A 41 -21.29 -0.43 -15.82
C SER A 41 -21.37 -0.96 -17.25
N ILE A 42 -20.46 -1.85 -17.67
CA ILE A 42 -20.49 -2.54 -18.96
C ILE A 42 -21.72 -3.46 -19.05
N SER A 43 -21.93 -4.33 -18.05
CA SER A 43 -23.04 -5.29 -18.03
C SER A 43 -24.43 -4.61 -18.03
N MET A 44 -24.55 -3.47 -17.35
CA MET A 44 -25.80 -2.70 -17.26
C MET A 44 -25.90 -1.56 -18.29
N ILE A 45 -25.01 -1.49 -19.28
CA ILE A 45 -24.95 -0.35 -20.21
C ILE A 45 -26.27 -0.12 -20.97
N LEU A 46 -26.99 -1.19 -21.32
CA LEU A 46 -28.31 -1.09 -21.98
C LEU A 46 -29.45 -0.77 -21.00
N LYS A 47 -29.31 -1.11 -19.71
CA LYS A 47 -30.34 -0.88 -18.68
C LYS A 47 -30.24 0.50 -18.04
N ASN A 48 -29.03 0.96 -17.80
CA ASN A 48 -28.72 2.20 -17.07
C ASN A 48 -27.77 3.10 -17.88
N PHE A 49 -28.09 3.32 -19.16
CA PHE A 49 -27.20 3.95 -20.15
C PHE A 49 -26.53 5.23 -19.65
N LYS A 50 -27.29 6.21 -19.14
CA LYS A 50 -26.75 7.50 -18.68
C LYS A 50 -25.71 7.35 -17.56
N LYS A 51 -25.97 6.47 -16.59
CA LYS A 51 -25.06 6.24 -15.44
C LYS A 51 -23.83 5.45 -15.86
N SER A 52 -24.02 4.37 -16.61
CA SER A 52 -22.94 3.53 -17.13
C SER A 52 -22.01 4.32 -18.05
N MET A 53 -22.57 5.06 -19.01
CA MET A 53 -21.80 5.85 -19.96
C MET A 53 -21.05 6.99 -19.27
N SER A 54 -21.68 7.67 -18.30
CA SER A 54 -20.99 8.70 -17.51
C SER A 54 -19.83 8.14 -16.68
N PHE A 55 -19.84 6.87 -16.29
CA PHE A 55 -18.68 6.26 -15.64
C PHE A 55 -17.62 5.86 -16.67
N LEU A 56 -18.05 5.16 -17.73
CA LEU A 56 -17.15 4.59 -18.74
C LEU A 56 -16.39 5.67 -19.52
N VAL A 57 -17.03 6.77 -19.92
CA VAL A 57 -16.36 7.85 -20.65
C VAL A 57 -15.20 8.45 -19.84
N PHE A 58 -15.41 8.74 -18.55
CA PHE A 58 -14.34 9.30 -17.71
C PHE A 58 -13.24 8.27 -17.41
N MET A 59 -13.59 7.00 -17.27
CA MET A 59 -12.61 5.92 -17.13
C MET A 59 -11.79 5.74 -18.41
N LEU A 60 -12.43 5.71 -19.58
CA LEU A 60 -11.79 5.54 -20.89
C LEU A 60 -10.92 6.75 -21.25
N LEU A 61 -11.39 7.96 -20.97
CA LEU A 61 -10.58 9.17 -21.16
C LEU A 61 -9.32 9.13 -20.28
N GLY A 62 -9.49 8.77 -19.00
CA GLY A 62 -8.36 8.58 -18.11
C GLY A 62 -7.41 7.49 -18.61
N TYR A 63 -7.95 6.33 -18.99
CA TYR A 63 -7.19 5.21 -19.55
C TYR A 63 -6.39 5.64 -20.78
N ALA A 64 -7.01 6.35 -21.72
CA ALA A 64 -6.35 6.83 -22.94
C ALA A 64 -5.17 7.76 -22.60
N ILE A 65 -5.36 8.73 -21.69
CA ILE A 65 -4.27 9.61 -21.23
C ILE A 65 -3.14 8.80 -20.59
N GLY A 66 -3.48 7.86 -19.70
CA GLY A 66 -2.49 7.01 -19.03
C GLY A 66 -1.71 6.13 -20.00
N ALA A 67 -2.41 5.50 -20.94
CA ALA A 67 -1.84 4.65 -21.98
C ALA A 67 -0.93 5.44 -22.92
N LEU A 68 -1.31 6.68 -23.26
CA LEU A 68 -0.48 7.58 -24.07
C LEU A 68 0.83 7.93 -23.36
N LEU A 69 0.75 8.35 -22.09
CA LEU A 69 1.93 8.67 -21.28
C LEU A 69 2.86 7.46 -21.14
N ALA A 70 2.29 6.28 -20.94
CA ALA A 70 3.02 5.03 -20.89
C ALA A 70 3.69 4.70 -22.22
N ALA A 71 2.98 4.84 -23.36
CA ALA A 71 3.53 4.58 -24.68
C ALA A 71 4.72 5.50 -25.00
N ILE A 72 4.62 6.80 -24.71
CA ILE A 72 5.72 7.76 -24.89
C ILE A 72 6.92 7.34 -24.05
N LEU A 73 6.70 7.03 -22.76
CA LEU A 73 7.76 6.64 -21.84
C LEU A 73 8.45 5.36 -22.29
N VAL A 74 7.68 4.31 -22.56
CA VAL A 74 8.20 2.99 -22.96
C VAL A 74 8.92 3.09 -24.30
N SER A 75 8.37 3.78 -25.30
CA SER A 75 9.01 3.96 -26.60
C SER A 75 10.35 4.67 -26.45
N THR A 76 10.40 5.78 -25.70
CA THR A 76 11.63 6.56 -25.49
C THR A 76 12.72 5.72 -24.79
N ILE A 77 12.33 4.85 -23.87
CA ILE A 77 13.27 3.94 -23.19
C ILE A 77 13.66 2.80 -24.11
N TYR A 78 12.74 2.23 -24.89
CA TYR A 78 13.01 1.14 -25.82
C TYR A 78 14.02 1.54 -26.89
N ASP A 79 13.89 2.75 -27.45
CA ASP A 79 14.82 3.27 -28.47
C ASP A 79 16.27 3.38 -27.93
N LYS A 80 16.43 3.62 -26.63
CA LYS A 80 17.76 3.78 -25.98
C LYS A 80 18.27 2.51 -25.29
N TYR A 81 17.37 1.69 -24.76
CA TYR A 81 17.64 0.54 -23.88
C TYR A 81 16.67 -0.63 -24.19
N PRO A 82 16.68 -1.19 -25.41
CA PRO A 82 15.70 -2.21 -25.83
C PRO A 82 15.81 -3.48 -24.98
N LEU A 83 17.04 -3.94 -24.69
CA LEU A 83 17.27 -5.09 -23.81
C LEU A 83 16.68 -4.88 -22.41
N ALA A 84 16.76 -3.67 -21.86
CA ALA A 84 16.23 -3.39 -20.53
C ALA A 84 14.71 -3.52 -20.50
N ILE A 85 14.00 -3.01 -21.51
CA ILE A 85 12.54 -3.17 -21.62
C ILE A 85 12.14 -4.65 -21.74
N VAL A 86 12.84 -5.42 -22.57
CA VAL A 86 12.56 -6.86 -22.74
C VAL A 86 12.76 -7.61 -21.42
N ILE A 87 13.87 -7.36 -20.72
CA ILE A 87 14.15 -7.97 -19.41
C ILE A 87 13.07 -7.59 -18.39
N ILE A 88 12.67 -6.32 -18.32
CA ILE A 88 11.62 -5.86 -17.40
C ILE A 88 10.33 -6.62 -17.62
N ILE A 89 9.87 -6.74 -18.87
CA ILE A 89 8.65 -7.45 -19.21
C ILE A 89 8.74 -8.92 -18.77
N ILE A 90 9.84 -9.60 -19.10
CA ILE A 90 10.06 -11.00 -18.70
C ILE A 90 10.06 -11.13 -17.18
N CYS A 91 10.71 -10.22 -16.44
CA CYS A 91 10.73 -10.24 -14.97
C CYS A 91 9.35 -10.02 -14.36
N PHE A 92 8.51 -9.17 -14.93
CA PHE A 92 7.12 -9.00 -14.48
C PHE A 92 6.28 -10.26 -14.72
N ILE A 93 6.41 -10.86 -15.91
CA ILE A 93 5.72 -12.11 -16.27
C ILE A 93 6.18 -13.25 -15.35
N VAL A 94 7.48 -13.50 -15.24
CA VAL A 94 8.05 -14.56 -14.39
C VAL A 94 7.75 -14.30 -12.92
N GLY A 95 7.82 -13.05 -12.47
CA GLY A 95 7.48 -12.64 -11.11
C GLY A 95 6.01 -12.91 -10.74
N SER A 96 5.11 -12.99 -11.72
CA SER A 96 3.70 -13.33 -11.50
C SER A 96 3.44 -14.83 -11.31
N LEU A 97 4.34 -15.71 -11.83
CA LEU A 97 4.18 -17.17 -11.81
C LEU A 97 4.01 -17.77 -10.40
N PRO A 98 4.76 -17.38 -9.35
CA PRO A 98 4.61 -17.98 -8.02
C PRO A 98 3.18 -17.87 -7.47
N ASN A 99 2.51 -16.75 -7.72
CA ASN A 99 1.14 -16.54 -7.26
C ASN A 99 0.15 -17.39 -8.05
N MET A 100 0.33 -17.44 -9.37
CA MET A 100 -0.51 -18.27 -10.23
C MET A 100 -0.37 -19.75 -9.87
N ILE A 101 0.85 -20.22 -9.61
CA ILE A 101 1.12 -21.59 -9.14
C ILE A 101 0.39 -21.82 -7.82
N LYS A 102 0.50 -20.90 -6.86
CA LYS A 102 -0.20 -21.01 -5.57
C LYS A 102 -1.72 -21.13 -5.74
N ASP A 103 -2.31 -20.36 -6.65
CA ASP A 103 -3.74 -20.42 -6.97
C ASP A 103 -4.14 -21.71 -7.71
N LEU A 104 -3.17 -22.37 -8.35
CA LEU A 104 -3.34 -23.62 -9.10
C LEU A 104 -3.20 -24.87 -8.23
N ILE A 105 -2.41 -24.82 -7.14
CA ILE A 105 -2.18 -25.95 -6.21
C ILE A 105 -3.48 -26.68 -5.82
N PRO A 106 -4.58 -26.00 -5.41
CA PRO A 106 -5.83 -26.67 -5.04
C PRO A 106 -6.49 -27.44 -6.19
N HIS A 107 -6.13 -27.15 -7.43
CA HIS A 107 -6.74 -27.70 -8.64
C HIS A 107 -5.79 -28.60 -9.44
N ILE A 108 -4.56 -28.82 -8.95
CA ILE A 108 -3.49 -29.47 -9.72
C ILE A 108 -3.82 -30.91 -10.17
N LYS A 109 -4.69 -31.60 -9.41
CA LYS A 109 -5.15 -32.97 -9.72
C LYS A 109 -6.23 -33.02 -10.81
N LYS A 110 -6.78 -31.88 -11.26
CA LYS A 110 -7.86 -31.86 -12.27
C LYS A 110 -7.28 -32.00 -13.68
N VAL A 111 -7.45 -33.19 -14.27
CA VAL A 111 -6.98 -33.52 -15.63
C VAL A 111 -7.52 -32.54 -16.69
N SER A 112 -8.79 -32.11 -16.57
CA SER A 112 -9.40 -31.15 -17.50
C SER A 112 -8.63 -29.82 -17.61
N GLY A 113 -7.96 -29.40 -16.54
CA GLY A 113 -7.13 -28.20 -16.56
C GLY A 113 -5.86 -28.39 -17.38
N TRP A 114 -5.16 -29.51 -17.18
CA TRP A 114 -3.95 -29.85 -17.93
C TRP A 114 -4.21 -30.07 -19.41
N ILE A 115 -5.36 -30.66 -19.78
CA ILE A 115 -5.76 -30.78 -21.19
C ILE A 115 -5.82 -29.39 -21.83
N VAL A 116 -6.50 -28.43 -21.18
CA VAL A 116 -6.60 -27.05 -21.70
C VAL A 116 -5.24 -26.36 -21.76
N PHE A 117 -4.38 -26.57 -20.74
CA PHE A 117 -3.02 -26.06 -20.75
C PHE A 117 -2.22 -26.57 -21.96
N ILE A 118 -2.22 -27.88 -22.19
CA ILE A 118 -1.49 -28.51 -23.30
C ILE A 118 -2.05 -28.06 -24.65
N VAL A 119 -3.38 -27.97 -24.79
CA VAL A 119 -4.02 -27.49 -26.03
C VAL A 119 -3.60 -26.05 -26.32
N ILE A 120 -3.63 -25.15 -25.34
CA ILE A 120 -3.22 -23.75 -25.54
C ILE A 120 -1.74 -23.68 -25.91
N VAL A 121 -0.85 -24.33 -25.17
CA VAL A 121 0.59 -24.35 -25.46
C VAL A 121 0.86 -24.94 -26.85
N GLY A 122 0.19 -26.04 -27.20
CA GLY A 122 0.31 -26.70 -28.50
C GLY A 122 -0.17 -25.81 -29.66
N LEU A 123 -1.32 -25.14 -29.50
CA LEU A 123 -1.81 -24.15 -30.47
C LEU A 123 -0.82 -23.00 -30.65
N PHE A 124 -0.18 -22.54 -29.58
CA PHE A 124 0.83 -21.49 -29.67
C PHE A 124 2.11 -21.92 -30.37
N ILE A 125 2.62 -23.12 -30.06
CA ILE A 125 3.80 -23.67 -30.74
C ILE A 125 3.49 -23.88 -32.22
N ALA A 126 2.31 -24.43 -32.53
CA ALA A 126 1.85 -24.59 -33.91
C ALA A 126 1.75 -23.24 -34.62
N TYR A 127 1.07 -22.25 -34.02
CA TYR A 127 0.99 -20.89 -34.57
C TYR A 127 2.38 -20.28 -34.80
N SER A 128 3.30 -20.40 -33.83
CA SER A 128 4.67 -19.90 -33.95
C SER A 128 5.49 -20.63 -35.02
N GLY A 129 5.20 -21.91 -35.29
CA GLY A 129 5.89 -22.70 -36.31
C GLY A 129 5.33 -22.52 -37.72
N PHE A 130 4.01 -22.33 -37.85
CA PHE A 130 3.31 -22.21 -39.14
C PHE A 130 3.20 -20.77 -39.65
N VAL A 131 3.11 -19.76 -38.76
CA VAL A 131 2.80 -18.37 -39.14
C VAL A 131 4.02 -17.44 -39.03
N VAL A 132 5.05 -17.78 -38.25
CA VAL A 132 6.25 -16.92 -38.11
C VAL A 132 7.32 -17.19 -39.18
N LYS A 133 7.06 -18.11 -40.11
CA LYS A 133 7.80 -18.13 -41.38
C LYS A 133 7.07 -17.19 -42.35
N HIS A 134 7.57 -15.96 -42.42
CA HIS A 134 7.22 -14.86 -43.33
C HIS A 134 6.13 -13.89 -42.85
N GLU A 135 6.61 -12.65 -42.60
CA GLU A 135 5.90 -11.37 -42.48
C GLU A 135 5.39 -10.95 -41.10
N GLU A 136 5.89 -9.79 -40.64
CA GLU A 136 5.33 -9.09 -39.50
C GLU A 136 3.89 -8.68 -39.82
N ILE A 137 2.98 -8.95 -38.87
CA ILE A 137 1.60 -8.47 -38.96
C ILE A 137 1.65 -6.94 -38.92
N THR A 138 1.45 -6.32 -40.08
CA THR A 138 1.27 -4.88 -40.23
C THR A 138 -0.17 -4.62 -40.67
N PHE A 139 -0.67 -3.41 -40.42
CA PHE A 139 -2.03 -3.02 -40.82
C PHE A 139 -2.04 -2.18 -42.10
N VAL A 140 -1.06 -2.38 -42.98
CA VAL A 140 -0.97 -1.73 -44.28
C VAL A 140 -1.88 -2.49 -45.26
N ASP A 141 -2.66 -1.76 -46.05
CA ASP A 141 -3.55 -2.32 -47.10
C ASP A 141 -4.50 -3.45 -46.63
N MET A 142 -5.13 -3.25 -45.47
CA MET A 142 -6.06 -4.23 -44.89
C MET A 142 -7.24 -4.57 -45.80
N ASN A 143 -7.46 -5.86 -46.05
CA ASN A 143 -8.66 -6.35 -46.72
C ASN A 143 -9.80 -6.61 -45.72
N TYR A 144 -11.01 -6.90 -46.23
CA TYR A 144 -12.18 -7.18 -45.39
C TYR A 144 -11.99 -8.35 -44.41
N VAL A 145 -11.19 -9.36 -44.77
CA VAL A 145 -10.89 -10.51 -43.90
C VAL A 145 -10.05 -10.06 -42.71
N ASP A 146 -9.12 -9.13 -42.90
CA ASP A 146 -8.25 -8.64 -41.82
C ASP A 146 -9.02 -7.78 -40.80
N TYR A 147 -10.01 -7.00 -41.24
CA TYR A 147 -10.95 -6.34 -40.33
C TYR A 147 -11.78 -7.35 -39.51
N ILE A 148 -12.23 -8.45 -40.12
CA ILE A 148 -12.95 -9.52 -39.41
C ILE A 148 -12.03 -10.23 -38.40
N LYS A 149 -10.78 -10.55 -38.79
CA LYS A 149 -9.78 -11.09 -37.86
C LYS A 149 -9.57 -10.14 -36.69
N LEU A 150 -9.47 -8.84 -36.95
CA LEU A 150 -9.26 -7.82 -35.92
C LEU A 150 -10.44 -7.72 -34.94
N LEU A 151 -11.69 -7.86 -35.42
CA LEU A 151 -12.87 -7.98 -34.56
C LEU A 151 -12.79 -9.22 -33.65
N ILE A 152 -12.41 -10.38 -34.21
CA ILE A 152 -12.24 -11.62 -33.44
C ILE A 152 -11.13 -11.47 -32.39
N ILE A 153 -10.02 -10.82 -32.75
CA ILE A 153 -8.92 -10.55 -31.82
C ILE A 153 -9.41 -9.65 -30.68
N GLY A 154 -10.18 -8.60 -30.98
CA GLY A 154 -10.85 -7.78 -29.96
C GLY A 154 -11.75 -8.61 -29.04
N LEU A 155 -12.58 -9.51 -29.60
CA LEU A 155 -13.44 -10.40 -28.82
C LEU A 155 -12.62 -11.31 -27.88
N ILE A 156 -11.53 -11.90 -28.37
CA ILE A 156 -10.65 -12.77 -27.57
C ILE A 156 -9.96 -11.96 -26.46
N THR A 157 -9.38 -10.81 -26.80
CA THR A 157 -8.65 -9.98 -25.84
C THR A 157 -9.57 -9.36 -24.79
N SER A 158 -10.87 -9.22 -25.05
CA SER A 158 -11.84 -8.74 -24.07
C SER A 158 -11.95 -9.62 -22.81
N ILE A 159 -11.60 -10.90 -22.91
CA ILE A 159 -11.54 -11.83 -21.77
C ILE A 159 -10.58 -11.29 -20.69
N THR A 160 -9.53 -10.55 -21.09
CA THR A 160 -8.51 -9.97 -20.18
C THR A 160 -9.08 -8.94 -19.22
N LEU A 161 -10.12 -8.22 -19.63
CA LEU A 161 -10.83 -7.28 -18.75
C LEU A 161 -11.72 -8.01 -17.75
N VAL A 162 -12.39 -9.06 -18.23
CA VAL A 162 -13.43 -9.74 -17.46
C VAL A 162 -12.85 -10.75 -16.47
N ILE A 163 -11.67 -11.30 -16.74
CA ILE A 163 -10.96 -12.20 -15.82
C ILE A 163 -9.86 -11.42 -15.10
N PRO A 164 -10.02 -11.16 -13.79
CA PRO A 164 -8.98 -10.52 -12.99
C PRO A 164 -7.66 -11.27 -13.05
N GLY A 165 -6.56 -10.53 -13.20
CA GLY A 165 -5.21 -11.11 -13.16
C GLY A 165 -4.69 -11.61 -14.50
N MET A 166 -5.51 -11.63 -15.56
CA MET A 166 -5.01 -11.86 -16.93
C MET A 166 -4.49 -10.54 -17.51
N ASP A 167 -3.31 -10.57 -18.14
CA ASP A 167 -2.73 -9.40 -18.79
C ASP A 167 -3.07 -9.37 -20.29
N PHE A 168 -3.53 -8.22 -20.78
CA PHE A 168 -3.91 -8.05 -22.19
C PHE A 168 -2.70 -7.99 -23.10
N ALA A 169 -1.58 -7.41 -22.63
CA ALA A 169 -0.36 -7.32 -23.43
C ALA A 169 0.21 -8.72 -23.67
N VAL A 170 0.23 -9.58 -22.64
CA VAL A 170 0.53 -11.02 -22.77
C VAL A 170 -0.33 -11.71 -23.83
N VAL A 171 -1.65 -11.52 -23.81
CA VAL A 171 -2.53 -12.15 -24.81
C VAL A 171 -2.25 -11.61 -26.22
N LEU A 172 -2.11 -10.30 -26.40
CA LEU A 172 -1.80 -9.71 -27.71
C LEU A 172 -0.41 -10.09 -28.25
N LEU A 173 0.59 -10.19 -27.38
CA LEU A 173 1.94 -10.64 -27.72
C LEU A 173 1.90 -12.08 -28.19
N SER A 174 1.15 -12.92 -27.47
CA SER A 174 0.97 -14.32 -27.85
C SER A 174 0.33 -14.46 -29.24
N LEU A 175 -0.63 -13.60 -29.58
CA LEU A 175 -1.26 -13.58 -30.91
C LEU A 175 -0.39 -12.90 -32.00
N GLY A 176 0.69 -12.21 -31.62
CA GLY A 176 1.56 -11.47 -32.54
C GLY A 176 1.13 -10.04 -32.88
N TYR A 177 -0.08 -9.63 -32.48
CA TYR A 177 -0.72 -8.35 -32.83
C TYR A 177 -0.32 -7.17 -31.93
N TYR A 178 0.39 -7.41 -30.82
CA TYR A 178 0.74 -6.36 -29.86
C TYR A 178 1.46 -5.17 -30.50
N TYR A 179 2.55 -5.43 -31.24
CA TYR A 179 3.35 -4.37 -31.85
C TYR A 179 2.58 -3.61 -32.92
N ALA A 180 1.77 -4.29 -33.73
CA ALA A 180 0.90 -3.67 -34.72
C ALA A 180 -0.09 -2.69 -34.06
N ILE A 181 -0.71 -3.08 -32.93
CA ILE A 181 -1.62 -2.20 -32.18
C ILE A 181 -0.87 -1.02 -31.55
N MET A 182 0.34 -1.23 -31.04
CA MET A 182 1.16 -0.15 -30.49
C MET A 182 1.60 0.84 -31.57
N ASP A 183 1.90 0.37 -32.79
CA ASP A 183 2.24 1.23 -33.92
C ASP A 183 1.05 2.09 -34.36
N LEU A 184 -0.18 1.55 -34.40
CA LEU A 184 -1.40 2.35 -34.61
C LEU A 184 -1.51 3.48 -33.59
N MET A 185 -1.29 3.19 -32.30
CA MET A 185 -1.34 4.19 -31.23
C MET A 185 -0.26 5.27 -31.41
N LYS A 186 0.94 4.87 -31.83
CA LYS A 186 2.05 5.76 -32.14
C LYS A 186 1.71 6.69 -33.31
N ASN A 187 1.19 6.14 -34.40
CA ASN A 187 0.81 6.92 -35.59
C ASN A 187 -0.32 7.92 -35.28
N LEU A 188 -1.30 7.53 -34.46
CA LEU A 188 -2.32 8.44 -33.95
C LEU A 188 -1.75 9.60 -33.12
N LEU A 189 -0.73 9.32 -32.29
CA LEU A 189 -0.07 10.33 -31.47
C LEU A 189 0.74 11.33 -32.32
N PHE A 190 1.38 10.86 -33.40
CA PHE A 190 2.11 11.71 -34.34
C PHE A 190 1.22 12.32 -35.44
N LEU A 191 -0.11 12.13 -35.35
CA LEU A 191 -1.10 12.63 -36.32
C LEU A 191 -0.88 12.14 -37.75
N ASN A 192 -0.30 10.94 -37.90
CA ASN A 192 -0.10 10.27 -39.19
C ASN A 192 -1.33 9.43 -39.54
N ASP A 193 -1.88 9.63 -40.75
CA ASP A 193 -3.03 8.90 -41.30
C ASP A 193 -4.14 8.60 -40.27
N VAL A 194 -4.58 9.68 -39.60
CA VAL A 194 -5.41 9.58 -38.39
C VAL A 194 -6.72 8.84 -38.64
N LEU A 195 -7.37 9.08 -39.78
CA LEU A 195 -8.68 8.50 -40.06
C LEU A 195 -8.61 6.98 -40.23
N ASN A 196 -7.65 6.47 -41.01
CA ASN A 196 -7.46 5.03 -41.19
C ASN A 196 -7.02 4.36 -39.89
N ASN A 197 -6.08 4.96 -39.17
CA ASN A 197 -5.63 4.40 -37.89
C ASN A 197 -6.75 4.38 -36.84
N LEU A 198 -7.64 5.39 -36.83
CA LEU A 198 -8.84 5.39 -35.98
C LEU A 198 -9.87 4.33 -36.42
N LEU A 199 -10.02 4.09 -37.72
CA LEU A 199 -10.92 3.05 -38.24
C LEU A 199 -10.44 1.65 -37.82
N ILE A 200 -9.15 1.37 -37.99
CA ILE A 200 -8.54 0.08 -37.64
C ILE A 200 -8.62 -0.15 -36.13
N LEU A 201 -8.16 0.83 -35.33
CA LEU A 201 -8.26 0.75 -33.88
C LEU A 201 -9.71 0.68 -33.41
N GLY A 202 -10.61 1.45 -34.04
CA GLY A 202 -12.04 1.43 -33.77
C GLY A 202 -12.64 0.04 -34.01
N THR A 203 -12.25 -0.64 -35.08
CA THR A 203 -12.68 -2.02 -35.38
C THR A 203 -12.27 -2.98 -34.27
N TYR A 204 -11.00 -2.94 -33.85
CA TYR A 204 -10.51 -3.71 -32.71
C TYR A 204 -11.32 -3.42 -31.43
N LEU A 205 -11.52 -2.13 -31.11
CA LEU A 205 -12.22 -1.69 -29.90
C LEU A 205 -13.71 -2.05 -29.90
N VAL A 206 -14.37 -2.07 -31.06
CA VAL A 206 -15.74 -2.56 -31.19
C VAL A 206 -15.80 -4.04 -30.85
N GLY A 207 -14.90 -4.85 -31.41
CA GLY A 207 -14.79 -6.27 -31.05
C GLY A 207 -14.54 -6.46 -29.55
N TYR A 208 -13.63 -5.66 -28.99
CA TYR A 208 -13.33 -5.66 -27.56
C TYR A 208 -14.53 -5.29 -26.68
N GLY A 209 -15.26 -4.23 -27.03
CA GLY A 209 -16.43 -3.75 -26.30
C GLY A 209 -17.59 -4.74 -26.35
N VAL A 210 -17.89 -5.28 -27.54
CA VAL A 210 -18.90 -6.34 -27.72
C VAL A 210 -18.53 -7.57 -26.92
N GLY A 211 -17.26 -7.99 -26.97
CA GLY A 211 -16.74 -9.11 -26.21
C GLY A 211 -16.89 -8.89 -24.71
N CYS A 212 -16.48 -7.73 -24.20
CA CYS A 212 -16.66 -7.36 -22.79
C CYS A 212 -18.14 -7.43 -22.38
N PHE A 213 -19.04 -6.90 -23.21
CA PHE A 213 -20.47 -6.91 -22.92
C PHE A 213 -21.04 -8.34 -22.86
N LEU A 214 -20.83 -9.15 -23.90
CA LEU A 214 -21.33 -10.53 -23.98
C LEU A 214 -20.72 -11.41 -22.87
N LEU A 215 -19.41 -11.30 -22.69
CA LEU A 215 -18.66 -12.12 -21.74
C LEU A 215 -18.86 -11.67 -20.30
N SER A 216 -19.16 -10.40 -20.01
CA SER A 216 -19.36 -9.93 -18.63
C SER A 216 -20.44 -10.70 -17.87
N ASN A 217 -21.45 -11.23 -18.57
CA ASN A 217 -22.52 -12.04 -17.98
C ASN A 217 -22.21 -13.55 -18.03
N LEU A 218 -21.57 -14.01 -19.11
CA LEU A 218 -21.21 -15.42 -19.31
C LEU A 218 -20.06 -15.85 -18.39
N ILE A 219 -18.98 -15.06 -18.33
CA ILE A 219 -17.79 -15.35 -17.52
C ILE A 219 -18.10 -15.33 -16.03
N LYS A 220 -19.01 -14.46 -15.55
CA LYS A 220 -19.49 -14.52 -14.15
C LYS A 220 -20.08 -15.89 -13.79
N LYS A 221 -20.75 -16.56 -14.73
CA LYS A 221 -21.29 -17.92 -14.55
C LYS A 221 -20.22 -18.99 -14.74
N LEU A 222 -19.39 -18.88 -15.78
CA LEU A 222 -18.35 -19.86 -16.10
C LEU A 222 -17.20 -19.88 -15.09
N VAL A 223 -16.74 -18.73 -14.59
CA VAL A 223 -15.67 -18.66 -13.57
C VAL A 223 -16.11 -19.35 -12.29
N LYS A 224 -17.38 -19.22 -11.88
CA LYS A 224 -17.90 -19.92 -10.70
C LYS A 224 -18.01 -21.43 -10.91
N LYS A 225 -18.35 -21.89 -12.12
CA LYS A 225 -18.59 -23.31 -12.43
C LYS A 225 -17.33 -24.09 -12.84
N HIS A 226 -16.41 -23.43 -13.54
CA HIS A 226 -15.23 -24.01 -14.18
C HIS A 226 -13.93 -23.28 -13.78
N GLU A 227 -13.86 -22.81 -12.53
CA GLU A 227 -12.73 -22.04 -11.99
C GLU A 227 -11.35 -22.64 -12.31
N ALA A 228 -11.21 -23.96 -12.15
CA ALA A 228 -9.96 -24.66 -12.43
C ALA A 228 -9.52 -24.50 -13.89
N ILE A 229 -10.41 -24.74 -14.86
CA ILE A 229 -10.09 -24.66 -16.29
C ILE A 229 -9.58 -23.25 -16.63
N MET A 230 -10.24 -22.21 -16.10
CA MET A 230 -9.84 -20.82 -16.36
C MET A 230 -8.45 -20.51 -15.79
N LYS A 231 -8.14 -20.97 -14.57
CA LYS A 231 -6.80 -20.79 -13.98
C LYS A 231 -5.70 -21.47 -14.79
N PHE A 232 -5.94 -22.69 -15.26
CA PHE A 232 -4.99 -23.41 -16.13
C PHE A 232 -4.80 -22.72 -17.48
N ALA A 233 -5.88 -22.20 -18.08
CA ALA A 233 -5.79 -21.45 -19.32
C ALA A 233 -4.91 -20.20 -19.18
N THR A 234 -5.16 -19.38 -18.15
CA THR A 234 -4.35 -18.19 -17.88
C THR A 234 -2.89 -18.55 -17.60
N PHE A 235 -2.65 -19.63 -16.85
CA PHE A 235 -1.29 -20.13 -16.59
C PHE A 235 -0.56 -20.51 -17.89
N ALA A 236 -1.24 -21.13 -18.86
CA ALA A 236 -0.67 -21.46 -20.16
C ALA A 236 -0.19 -20.22 -20.93
N PHE A 237 -1.03 -19.18 -21.04
CA PHE A 237 -0.66 -17.93 -21.73
C PHE A 237 0.57 -17.27 -21.10
N VAL A 238 0.64 -17.22 -19.77
CA VAL A 238 1.76 -16.60 -19.04
C VAL A 238 3.06 -17.39 -19.23
N VAL A 239 3.00 -18.73 -19.25
CA VAL A 239 4.19 -19.58 -19.48
C VAL A 239 4.72 -19.49 -20.91
N VAL A 240 3.84 -19.33 -21.90
CA VAL A 240 4.24 -19.21 -23.32
C VAL A 240 4.86 -17.85 -23.65
N SER A 241 4.44 -16.80 -22.94
CA SER A 241 4.78 -15.41 -23.28
C SER A 241 6.29 -15.08 -23.27
N PRO A 242 7.10 -15.51 -22.28
CA PRO A 242 8.54 -15.25 -22.29
C PRO A 242 9.23 -15.80 -23.54
N TYR A 243 8.84 -17.00 -23.99
CA TYR A 243 9.38 -17.58 -25.22
C TYR A 243 9.04 -16.73 -26.44
N MET A 244 7.79 -16.29 -26.58
CA MET A 244 7.36 -15.43 -27.69
C MET A 244 8.08 -14.08 -27.70
N ILE A 245 8.27 -13.48 -26.52
CA ILE A 245 8.97 -12.20 -26.40
C ILE A 245 10.44 -12.34 -26.75
N ILE A 246 11.12 -13.37 -26.24
CA ILE A 246 12.53 -13.61 -26.58
C ILE A 246 12.66 -13.88 -28.07
N LYS A 247 11.83 -14.77 -28.63
CA LYS A 247 11.86 -15.09 -30.05
C LYS A 247 11.65 -13.83 -30.90
N LYS A 248 10.58 -13.06 -30.67
CA LYS A 248 10.26 -11.90 -31.50
C LYS A 248 11.18 -10.69 -31.28
N CYS A 249 11.56 -10.39 -30.04
CA CYS A 249 12.30 -9.16 -29.72
C CYS A 249 13.81 -9.31 -29.83
N ILE A 250 14.33 -10.53 -29.66
CA ILE A 250 15.77 -10.80 -29.59
C ILE A 250 16.21 -11.69 -30.77
N ILE A 251 15.53 -12.81 -31.02
CA ILE A 251 15.99 -13.81 -32.01
C ILE A 251 15.65 -13.37 -33.45
N ASP A 252 14.40 -12.99 -33.69
CA ASP A 252 13.86 -12.67 -35.01
C ASP A 252 14.00 -11.17 -35.36
N ASN A 253 14.63 -10.37 -34.49
CA ASN A 253 14.79 -8.93 -34.67
C ASN A 253 16.24 -8.59 -35.03
N ASP A 254 16.52 -8.50 -36.34
CA ASP A 254 17.85 -8.18 -36.88
C ASP A 254 18.37 -6.80 -36.43
N GLY A 255 17.48 -5.89 -36.01
CA GLY A 255 17.82 -4.58 -35.45
C GLY A 255 18.13 -4.59 -33.95
N PHE A 256 18.09 -5.75 -33.29
CA PHE A 256 18.36 -5.85 -31.85
C PHE A 256 19.85 -5.78 -31.56
N TYR A 257 20.29 -4.64 -31.01
CA TYR A 257 21.63 -4.46 -30.48
C TYR A 257 21.60 -4.29 -28.96
N TYR A 258 22.62 -4.81 -28.28
CA TYR A 258 22.82 -4.55 -26.86
C TYR A 258 24.26 -4.12 -26.55
N SER A 259 24.42 -3.37 -25.46
CA SER A 259 25.74 -3.04 -24.90
C SER A 259 25.92 -3.58 -23.48
N ASN A 260 27.16 -3.73 -23.03
CA ASN A 260 27.46 -4.15 -21.65
C ASN A 260 26.86 -3.20 -20.60
N GLY A 261 26.78 -1.89 -20.91
CA GLY A 261 26.11 -0.91 -20.06
C GLY A 261 24.60 -1.13 -19.97
N GLN A 262 23.95 -1.47 -21.09
CA GLN A 262 22.53 -1.81 -21.11
C GLN A 262 22.24 -3.09 -20.33
N LEU A 263 23.17 -4.05 -20.29
CA LEU A 263 23.01 -5.28 -19.52
C LEU A 263 23.02 -5.00 -18.00
N ILE A 264 23.93 -4.14 -17.52
CA ILE A 264 23.96 -3.71 -16.11
C ILE A 264 22.67 -2.97 -15.74
N VAL A 265 22.24 -2.02 -16.57
CA VAL A 265 20.98 -1.29 -16.37
C VAL A 265 19.79 -2.27 -16.37
N GLY A 266 19.77 -3.23 -17.30
CA GLY A 266 18.77 -4.28 -17.39
C GLY A 266 18.67 -5.11 -16.11
N ILE A 267 19.80 -5.54 -15.55
CA ILE A 267 19.84 -6.31 -14.29
C ILE A 267 19.31 -5.47 -13.11
N ILE A 268 19.72 -4.20 -13.00
CA ILE A 268 19.25 -3.32 -11.92
C ILE A 268 17.72 -3.17 -12.01
N ILE A 269 17.20 -2.90 -13.21
CA ILE A 269 15.74 -2.72 -13.36
C ILE A 269 15.00 -4.06 -13.20
N ALA A 270 15.59 -5.20 -13.59
CA ALA A 270 15.06 -6.53 -13.31
C ALA A 270 14.85 -6.77 -11.82
N ILE A 271 15.85 -6.43 -10.98
CA ILE A 271 15.76 -6.55 -9.53
C ILE A 271 14.65 -5.65 -8.98
N ILE A 272 14.57 -4.40 -9.45
CA ILE A 272 13.52 -3.46 -9.06
C ILE A 272 12.13 -3.99 -9.44
N ALA A 273 11.98 -4.50 -10.67
CA ALA A 273 10.74 -5.09 -11.16
C ALA A 273 10.31 -6.28 -10.29
N LEU A 274 11.22 -7.22 -10.02
CA LEU A 274 10.94 -8.40 -9.21
C LEU A 274 10.57 -8.03 -7.75
N LEU A 275 11.31 -7.10 -7.14
CA LEU A 275 10.98 -6.56 -5.82
C LEU A 275 9.61 -5.87 -5.80
N SER A 276 9.26 -5.15 -6.86
CA SER A 276 7.95 -4.48 -6.99
C SER A 276 6.80 -5.48 -7.06
N VAL A 277 6.97 -6.58 -7.81
CA VAL A 277 5.98 -7.67 -7.88
C VAL A 277 5.83 -8.37 -6.53
N MET A 278 6.94 -8.65 -5.85
CA MET A 278 6.92 -9.23 -4.50
C MET A 278 6.23 -8.32 -3.48
N LEU A 279 6.48 -7.00 -3.56
CA LEU A 279 5.81 -6.01 -2.73
C LEU A 279 4.31 -5.97 -3.01
N MET A 280 3.92 -5.93 -4.29
CA MET A 280 2.52 -5.97 -4.70
C MET A 280 1.82 -7.23 -4.20
N TYR A 281 2.46 -8.39 -4.29
CA TYR A 281 1.94 -9.64 -3.73
C TYR A 281 1.65 -9.51 -2.23
N ARG A 282 2.60 -8.98 -1.45
CA ARG A 282 2.37 -8.75 -0.02
C ARG A 282 1.20 -7.79 0.21
N LEU A 283 1.11 -6.69 -0.54
CA LEU A 283 0.05 -5.69 -0.40
C LEU A 283 -1.33 -6.16 -0.91
N THR A 284 -1.40 -7.18 -1.74
CA THR A 284 -2.66 -7.72 -2.28
C THR A 284 -3.13 -8.98 -1.57
N ASN A 285 -2.28 -9.63 -0.79
CA ASN A 285 -2.63 -10.80 0.00
C ASN A 285 -3.80 -10.51 0.96
N LYS A 286 -4.94 -11.18 0.73
CA LYS A 286 -6.17 -11.01 1.50
C LYS A 286 -6.07 -11.57 2.92
N ASP A 287 -5.16 -12.51 3.16
CA ASP A 287 -5.00 -13.15 4.48
C ASP A 287 -4.04 -12.38 5.38
N ASP A 288 -3.31 -11.38 4.85
CA ASP A 288 -2.42 -10.56 5.66
C ASP A 288 -3.21 -9.53 6.48
N LYS A 289 -3.48 -9.88 7.75
CA LYS A 289 -4.15 -9.02 8.73
C LYS A 289 -3.49 -7.64 8.87
N ARG A 290 -2.17 -7.51 8.64
CA ARG A 290 -1.46 -6.22 8.71
C ARG A 290 -1.85 -5.32 7.55
N VAL A 291 -1.91 -5.87 6.35
CA VAL A 291 -2.27 -5.16 5.12
C VAL A 291 -3.73 -4.75 5.13
N ASN A 292 -4.63 -5.63 5.59
CA ASN A 292 -6.04 -5.28 5.75
C ASN A 292 -6.26 -4.19 6.81
N ALA A 293 -5.50 -4.21 7.91
CA ALA A 293 -5.51 -3.14 8.90
C ALA A 293 -4.97 -1.81 8.35
N MET A 294 -4.02 -1.85 7.40
CA MET A 294 -3.56 -0.66 6.67
C MET A 294 -4.61 -0.16 5.67
N LYS A 295 -5.26 -1.05 4.89
CA LYS A 295 -6.31 -0.69 3.91
C LYS A 295 -7.55 -0.09 4.55
N LYS A 296 -7.93 -0.57 5.75
CA LYS A 296 -9.09 -0.05 6.51
C LYS A 296 -8.85 1.37 7.05
N ARG A 297 -7.61 1.88 7.01
CA ARG A 297 -7.22 3.11 7.72
C ARG A 297 -6.54 4.09 6.77
N ASN A 298 -6.87 5.36 6.89
CA ASN A 298 -6.36 6.40 5.99
C ASN A 298 -4.91 6.79 6.33
N MET A 299 -3.95 5.99 5.87
CA MET A 299 -2.52 6.16 6.18
C MET A 299 -1.79 7.20 5.30
N LEU A 300 -2.53 8.09 4.62
CA LEU A 300 -1.96 9.04 3.66
C LEU A 300 -0.88 9.93 4.31
N ARG A 301 -1.15 10.54 5.47
CA ARG A 301 -0.17 11.38 6.17
C ARG A 301 1.07 10.60 6.60
N PHE A 302 0.88 9.37 7.08
CA PHE A 302 1.98 8.50 7.50
C PHE A 302 2.92 8.16 6.32
N TYR A 303 2.36 7.71 5.19
CA TYR A 303 3.17 7.42 4.00
C TYR A 303 3.78 8.68 3.40
N PHE A 304 3.06 9.81 3.38
CA PHE A 304 3.60 11.09 2.94
C PHE A 304 4.82 11.49 3.78
N THR A 305 4.74 11.35 5.11
CA THR A 305 5.84 11.65 6.04
C THR A 305 7.05 10.75 5.78
N LEU A 306 6.83 9.45 5.54
CA LEU A 306 7.90 8.49 5.23
C LEU A 306 8.56 8.76 3.88
N ILE A 307 7.77 8.94 2.81
CA ILE A 307 8.27 9.07 1.43
C ILE A 307 9.03 10.38 1.24
N ARG A 308 8.48 11.49 1.77
CA ARG A 308 9.04 12.84 1.60
C ARG A 308 10.51 12.94 2.07
N GLU A 309 10.92 12.12 3.03
CA GLU A 309 12.25 12.17 3.63
C GLU A 309 12.83 10.77 3.89
N LEU A 310 12.66 9.85 2.93
CA LEU A 310 13.28 8.53 2.96
C LEU A 310 14.80 8.57 3.30
N PRO A 311 15.61 9.47 2.69
CA PRO A 311 17.03 9.59 3.02
C PRO A 311 17.30 9.99 4.48
N VAL A 312 16.51 10.91 5.02
CA VAL A 312 16.66 11.39 6.40
C VAL A 312 16.24 10.31 7.40
N THR A 313 15.20 9.55 7.09
CA THR A 313 14.77 8.41 7.91
C THR A 313 15.90 7.37 8.02
N PHE A 314 16.56 7.07 6.91
CA PHE A 314 17.70 6.14 6.89
C PHE A 314 18.91 6.70 7.64
N TYR A 315 19.21 7.99 7.49
CA TYR A 315 20.24 8.68 8.27
C TYR A 315 20.01 8.55 9.77
N TYR A 316 18.79 8.84 10.26
CA TYR A 316 18.48 8.70 11.68
C TYR A 316 18.54 7.25 12.15
N LEU A 317 18.09 6.29 11.34
CA LEU A 317 18.19 4.87 11.68
C LEU A 317 19.66 4.44 11.89
N ILE A 318 20.56 4.81 10.98
CA ILE A 318 21.99 4.51 11.12
C ILE A 318 22.57 5.21 12.34
N LYS A 319 22.21 6.48 12.56
CA LYS A 319 22.73 7.27 13.68
C LYS A 319 22.26 6.71 15.03
N MET A 320 20.99 6.35 15.16
CA MET A 320 20.46 5.67 16.36
C MET A 320 21.20 4.36 16.62
N LYS A 321 21.40 3.52 15.59
CA LYS A 321 22.18 2.27 15.71
C LYS A 321 23.62 2.46 16.16
N LYS A 322 24.25 3.57 15.80
CA LYS A 322 25.59 3.91 16.29
C LYS A 322 25.54 4.37 17.74
N MET A 323 24.53 5.16 18.12
CA MET A 323 24.36 5.65 19.49
C MET A 323 24.00 4.53 20.47
N THR A 324 23.18 3.55 20.08
CA THR A 324 22.82 2.40 20.93
C THR A 324 24.03 1.53 21.28
N LYS A 325 25.09 1.55 20.48
CA LYS A 325 26.35 0.83 20.75
C LYS A 325 27.35 1.62 21.62
N LYS A 326 27.18 2.92 21.77
CA LYS A 326 28.08 3.76 22.57
C LYS A 326 27.61 3.76 24.03
N GLN A 327 28.40 3.18 24.92
CA GLN A 327 28.09 3.15 26.36
C GLN A 327 28.25 4.50 27.06
N GLU A 328 29.04 5.42 26.49
CA GLU A 328 29.39 6.71 27.10
C GLU A 328 28.26 7.76 27.09
N LEU A 329 27.17 7.55 26.32
CA LEU A 329 26.10 8.55 26.19
C LEU A 329 25.12 8.47 27.37
N THR A 330 24.83 9.60 28.00
CA THR A 330 23.84 9.67 29.08
C THR A 330 22.41 9.50 28.53
N PHE A 331 21.45 9.20 29.41
CA PHE A 331 20.05 9.07 29.03
C PHE A 331 19.51 10.39 28.45
N GLU A 332 19.88 11.53 29.03
CA GLU A 332 19.46 12.87 28.62
C GLU A 332 19.97 13.20 27.21
N GLU A 333 21.20 12.83 26.87
CA GLU A 333 21.75 13.02 25.53
C GLU A 333 21.01 12.18 24.48
N LYS A 334 20.72 10.91 24.82
CA LYS A 334 19.91 10.01 23.98
C LYS A 334 18.50 10.55 23.81
N TYR A 335 17.89 11.02 24.90
CA TYR A 335 16.54 11.60 24.92
C TYR A 335 16.47 12.88 24.07
N ALA A 336 17.41 13.82 24.24
CA ALA A 336 17.49 15.05 23.46
C ALA A 336 17.65 14.77 21.96
N PHE A 337 18.38 13.71 21.60
CA PHE A 337 18.47 13.26 20.21
C PHE A 337 17.13 12.69 19.71
N CYS A 338 16.44 11.87 20.50
CA CYS A 338 15.11 11.37 20.17
C CYS A 338 14.11 12.52 19.99
N GLN A 339 14.16 13.55 20.83
CA GLN A 339 13.32 14.76 20.70
C GLN A 339 13.54 15.50 19.38
N LYS A 340 14.78 15.57 18.88
CA LYS A 340 15.06 16.12 17.53
C LYS A 340 14.38 15.32 16.44
N ILE A 341 14.36 13.98 16.57
CA ILE A 341 13.68 13.09 15.64
C ILE A 341 12.16 13.31 15.69
N LEU A 342 11.56 13.33 16.89
CA LEU A 342 10.11 13.53 17.06
C LEU A 342 9.65 14.88 16.50
N ALA A 343 10.40 15.96 16.76
CA ALA A 343 10.14 17.29 16.20
C ALA A 343 10.20 17.29 14.67
N LYS A 344 11.17 16.58 14.07
CA LYS A 344 11.28 16.43 12.62
C LYS A 344 10.09 15.64 12.06
N VAL A 345 9.70 14.54 12.69
CA VAL A 345 8.53 13.73 12.27
C VAL A 345 7.25 14.58 12.28
N ASN A 346 7.01 15.34 13.36
CA ASN A 346 5.88 16.26 13.45
C ASN A 346 5.88 17.30 12.32
N LYS A 347 7.01 17.99 12.11
CA LYS A 347 7.16 18.99 11.04
C LYS A 347 6.91 18.41 9.65
N LEU A 348 7.41 17.21 9.37
CA LEU A 348 7.25 16.55 8.06
C LEU A 348 5.81 16.09 7.81
N GLY A 349 5.11 15.66 8.86
CA GLY A 349 3.71 15.26 8.81
C GLY A 349 2.71 16.43 8.83
N ASN A 350 3.18 17.69 8.85
CA ASN A 350 2.36 18.87 9.09
C ASN A 350 1.53 18.76 10.40
N VAL A 351 2.15 18.20 11.44
CA VAL A 351 1.55 18.05 12.78
C VAL A 351 2.18 19.07 13.71
N TYR A 352 1.35 19.86 14.37
CA TYR A 352 1.77 20.94 15.28
C TYR A 352 1.01 20.80 16.60
N PRO A 353 1.48 19.92 17.50
CA PRO A 353 0.81 19.68 18.77
C PRO A 353 0.71 20.96 19.59
N VAL A 354 -0.46 21.18 20.18
CA VAL A 354 -0.67 22.23 21.18
C VAL A 354 -0.46 21.60 22.54
N VAL A 355 0.47 22.14 23.31
CA VAL A 355 0.78 21.66 24.65
C VAL A 355 0.20 22.65 25.66
N VAL A 356 -0.57 22.14 26.61
CA VAL A 356 -1.25 22.91 27.65
C VAL A 356 -0.91 22.30 29.01
N GLY A 357 -0.75 23.12 30.05
CA GLY A 357 -0.50 22.65 31.40
C GLY A 357 0.95 22.19 31.66
N LEU A 358 1.91 22.57 30.80
CA LEU A 358 3.31 22.14 30.95
C LEU A 358 3.94 22.66 32.26
N GLU A 359 3.40 23.74 32.84
CA GLU A 359 3.72 24.25 34.18
C GLU A 359 3.42 23.26 35.31
N ASN A 360 2.57 22.25 35.07
CA ASN A 360 2.30 21.17 36.01
C ASN A 360 3.38 20.07 36.00
N VAL A 361 4.38 20.18 35.12
CA VAL A 361 5.42 19.18 34.91
C VAL A 361 6.74 19.67 35.48
N ASP A 362 7.41 18.83 36.27
CA ASP A 362 8.74 19.07 36.78
C ASP A 362 9.68 17.89 36.50
N LYS A 363 10.92 17.97 37.00
CA LYS A 363 11.94 16.93 36.83
C LYS A 363 11.89 15.84 37.89
N ASN A 364 10.98 15.94 38.86
CA ASN A 364 10.82 14.88 39.86
C ASN A 364 10.19 13.65 39.20
N ALA A 365 10.50 12.47 39.71
CA ALA A 365 9.93 11.24 39.20
C ALA A 365 8.40 11.29 39.26
N THR A 366 7.77 11.04 38.12
CA THR A 366 6.32 10.98 37.99
C THR A 366 5.90 9.84 37.07
N LEU A 367 4.73 9.26 37.36
CA LEU A 367 4.04 8.37 36.45
C LEU A 367 3.04 9.19 35.62
N TYR A 368 3.34 9.40 34.33
CA TYR A 368 2.41 10.02 33.39
C TYR A 368 1.34 9.00 32.98
N ILE A 369 0.09 9.26 33.37
CA ILE A 369 -1.07 8.43 33.01
C ILE A 369 -1.81 9.06 31.86
N VAL A 370 -1.84 8.37 30.72
CA VAL A 370 -2.29 8.92 29.44
C VAL A 370 -3.46 8.11 28.88
N ASN A 371 -4.47 8.76 28.29
CA ASN A 371 -5.52 8.10 27.49
C ASN A 371 -4.98 7.69 26.12
N HIS A 372 -5.65 6.77 25.42
CA HIS A 372 -5.12 6.20 24.18
C HIS A 372 -6.14 6.25 23.03
N GLN A 373 -5.91 7.13 22.06
CA GLN A 373 -6.78 7.35 20.89
C GLN A 373 -6.19 6.79 19.59
N GLY A 374 -4.88 6.65 19.47
CA GLY A 374 -4.28 6.38 18.16
C GLY A 374 -2.78 6.08 18.12
N ARG A 375 -2.30 5.87 16.90
CA ARG A 375 -0.88 5.57 16.60
C ARG A 375 0.05 6.75 16.87
N TYR A 376 -0.50 7.96 16.90
CA TYR A 376 0.29 9.17 17.09
C TYR A 376 0.64 9.41 18.56
N ASP A 377 -0.14 8.84 19.48
CA ASP A 377 -0.14 9.19 20.90
C ASP A 377 1.23 9.16 21.57
N GLY A 378 1.99 8.09 21.37
CA GLY A 378 3.35 7.99 21.92
C GLY A 378 4.28 9.06 21.36
N ILE A 379 4.19 9.37 20.06
CA ILE A 379 4.97 10.45 19.43
C ILE A 379 4.52 11.81 19.98
N GLY A 380 3.20 12.03 20.06
CA GLY A 380 2.62 13.27 20.57
C GLY A 380 3.08 13.53 22.00
N ALA A 381 2.74 12.64 22.92
CA ALA A 381 3.02 12.79 24.34
C ALA A 381 4.52 12.93 24.63
N LEU A 382 5.38 12.09 24.03
CA LEU A 382 6.83 12.24 24.18
C LEU A 382 7.32 13.57 23.60
N SER A 383 6.81 14.01 22.44
CA SER A 383 7.24 15.28 21.83
C SER A 383 6.88 16.52 22.65
N ALA A 384 5.87 16.43 23.53
CA ALA A 384 5.50 17.50 24.45
C ALA A 384 6.43 17.58 25.67
N LEU A 385 7.06 16.47 26.06
CA LEU A 385 7.98 16.37 27.20
C LEU A 385 9.44 16.62 26.80
N LYS A 386 9.70 17.60 25.92
CA LYS A 386 11.03 17.83 25.33
C LYS A 386 12.13 18.03 26.38
N ASP A 387 11.85 18.78 27.43
CA ASP A 387 12.81 19.16 28.48
C ASP A 387 12.64 18.31 29.77
N PHE A 388 11.78 17.30 29.72
CA PHE A 388 11.43 16.40 30.83
C PHE A 388 11.68 14.94 30.42
N PRO A 389 12.92 14.43 30.57
CA PRO A 389 13.27 13.06 30.18
C PRO A 389 12.37 12.03 30.84
N CYS A 390 11.82 11.12 30.02
CA CYS A 390 11.02 10.00 30.50
C CYS A 390 11.19 8.78 29.59
N SER A 391 10.97 7.62 30.17
CA SER A 391 10.81 6.35 29.44
C SER A 391 9.33 6.02 29.29
N PHE A 392 9.01 4.98 28.54
CA PHE A 392 7.62 4.55 28.36
C PHE A 392 7.50 3.04 28.39
N ILE A 393 6.29 2.55 28.64
CA ILE A 393 5.95 1.14 28.63
C ILE A 393 5.07 0.82 27.41
N ALA A 394 5.40 -0.23 26.66
CA ALA A 394 4.67 -0.57 25.44
C ALA A 394 4.67 -2.06 25.10
N ASP A 395 3.64 -2.48 24.35
CA ASP A 395 3.53 -3.84 23.82
C ASP A 395 4.64 -4.10 22.79
N LYS A 396 5.41 -5.16 23.00
CA LYS A 396 6.49 -5.63 22.12
C LYS A 396 6.03 -5.85 20.68
N LYS A 397 4.76 -6.23 20.47
CA LYS A 397 4.17 -6.38 19.12
C LYS A 397 4.07 -5.05 18.37
N ARG A 398 4.12 -3.91 19.08
CA ARG A 398 4.13 -2.55 18.52
C ARG A 398 5.55 -2.05 18.24
N ILE A 399 6.57 -2.55 18.95
CA ILE A 399 8.00 -2.23 18.74
C ILE A 399 8.63 -3.21 17.72
N CYS A 400 7.93 -3.48 16.62
CA CYS A 400 8.38 -4.47 15.65
C CYS A 400 9.21 -3.87 14.49
N TRP A 401 9.02 -2.58 14.19
CA TRP A 401 9.69 -1.93 13.07
C TRP A 401 11.08 -1.41 13.48
N PRO A 402 12.13 -1.55 12.65
CA PRO A 402 13.51 -1.23 13.03
C PRO A 402 13.68 0.17 13.61
N PHE A 403 13.02 1.18 13.03
CA PHE A 403 13.08 2.55 13.53
C PHE A 403 12.52 2.70 14.95
N TYR A 404 11.36 2.09 15.23
CA TYR A 404 10.75 2.13 16.56
C TYR A 404 11.57 1.35 17.57
N ARG A 405 12.22 0.25 17.16
CA ARG A 405 13.12 -0.52 18.04
C ARG A 405 14.29 0.33 18.51
N GLU A 406 15.04 0.93 17.59
CA GLU A 406 16.19 1.77 17.97
C GLU A 406 15.77 2.98 18.81
N LEU A 407 14.63 3.62 18.48
CA LEU A 407 14.08 4.71 19.27
C LEU A 407 13.71 4.26 20.69
N SER A 408 13.06 3.09 20.83
CA SER A 408 12.67 2.51 22.12
C SER A 408 13.89 2.14 22.95
N THR A 409 14.95 1.62 22.34
CA THR A 409 16.22 1.32 23.01
C THR A 409 16.90 2.58 23.53
N LEU A 410 16.94 3.66 22.74
CA LEU A 410 17.53 4.93 23.19
C LEU A 410 16.73 5.61 24.31
N LEU A 411 15.41 5.41 24.31
CA LEU A 411 14.50 5.90 25.34
C LEU A 411 14.36 4.94 26.52
N GLU A 412 15.14 3.85 26.55
CA GLU A 412 15.12 2.82 27.61
C GLU A 412 13.69 2.37 27.93
N ALA A 413 12.90 2.14 26.87
CA ALA A 413 11.50 1.76 26.99
C ALA A 413 11.35 0.33 27.53
N ILE A 414 10.35 0.13 28.38
CA ILE A 414 10.01 -1.18 28.94
C ILE A 414 9.06 -1.89 27.99
N GLU A 415 9.51 -3.03 27.45
CA GLU A 415 8.70 -3.88 26.58
C GLU A 415 7.89 -4.89 27.40
N LEU A 416 6.62 -5.10 27.04
CA LEU A 416 5.80 -6.17 27.61
C LEU A 416 5.00 -6.92 26.56
N GLU A 417 4.55 -8.12 26.90
CA GLU A 417 3.60 -8.91 26.10
C GLU A 417 2.23 -8.90 26.82
N LEU A 418 1.25 -8.16 26.29
CA LEU A 418 -0.07 -7.97 26.91
C LEU A 418 -0.89 -9.27 27.08
N ASP A 419 -0.50 -10.33 26.39
CA ASP A 419 -1.06 -11.69 26.48
C ASP A 419 -0.29 -12.60 27.43
N ASN A 420 0.77 -12.10 28.09
CA ASN A 420 1.60 -12.84 29.02
C ASN A 420 1.68 -12.13 30.39
N PRO A 421 0.88 -12.58 31.38
CA PRO A 421 0.85 -11.97 32.71
C PRO A 421 2.22 -11.90 33.41
N ARG A 422 3.11 -12.88 33.17
CA ARG A 422 4.47 -12.87 33.75
C ARG A 422 5.32 -11.74 33.17
N SER A 423 5.19 -11.50 31.86
CA SER A 423 5.85 -10.38 31.19
C SER A 423 5.35 -9.03 31.71
N GLU A 424 4.04 -8.90 31.91
CA GLU A 424 3.45 -7.67 32.44
C GLU A 424 3.91 -7.39 33.87
N ILE A 425 3.94 -8.41 34.75
CA ILE A 425 4.44 -8.25 36.13
C ILE A 425 5.90 -7.81 36.14
N LYS A 426 6.76 -8.42 35.31
CA LYS A 426 8.18 -8.05 35.21
C LYS A 426 8.34 -6.60 34.75
N ALA A 427 7.61 -6.20 33.71
CA ALA A 427 7.64 -4.83 33.20
C ALA A 427 7.20 -3.81 34.28
N LEU A 428 6.16 -4.11 35.06
CA LEU A 428 5.72 -3.25 36.15
C LEU A 428 6.72 -3.19 37.32
N GLN A 429 7.47 -4.26 37.58
CA GLN A 429 8.56 -4.26 38.57
C GLN A 429 9.71 -3.35 38.11
N GLU A 430 10.18 -3.53 36.88
CA GLU A 430 11.23 -2.69 36.28
C GLU A 430 10.82 -1.22 36.26
N MET A 431 9.56 -0.91 35.93
CA MET A 431 9.05 0.45 35.98
C MET A 431 9.00 1.01 37.41
N SER A 432 8.68 0.19 38.41
CA SER A 432 8.70 0.61 39.81
C SER A 432 10.11 0.96 40.27
N GLU A 433 11.10 0.12 39.92
CA GLU A 433 12.52 0.35 40.23
C GLU A 433 13.04 1.63 39.55
N GLY A 434 12.68 1.86 38.29
CA GLY A 434 13.04 3.09 37.60
C GLY A 434 12.44 4.34 38.25
N LEU A 435 11.18 4.30 38.66
CA LEU A 435 10.52 5.41 39.37
C LEU A 435 11.22 5.70 40.72
N ILE A 436 11.57 4.66 41.47
CA ILE A 436 12.34 4.79 42.73
C ILE A 436 13.69 5.46 42.48
N ASN A 437 14.34 5.15 41.35
CA ASN A 437 15.62 5.72 40.95
C ASN A 437 15.51 7.10 40.28
N GLY A 438 14.37 7.78 40.37
CA GLY A 438 14.20 9.15 39.88
C GLY A 438 13.75 9.27 38.42
N ARG A 439 13.48 8.17 37.72
CA ARG A 439 13.08 8.19 36.30
C ARG A 439 11.57 8.26 36.14
N SER A 440 11.08 9.20 35.35
CA SER A 440 9.67 9.31 34.99
C SER A 440 9.27 8.33 33.88
N TYR A 441 8.04 7.83 33.94
CA TYR A 441 7.50 6.88 32.96
C TYR A 441 6.16 7.32 32.40
N LEU A 442 5.98 7.10 31.11
CA LEU A 442 4.71 7.28 30.42
C LEU A 442 4.01 5.94 30.21
N ALA A 443 2.74 5.87 30.62
CA ALA A 443 1.90 4.70 30.43
C ALA A 443 0.48 5.05 29.95
N PHE A 444 0.03 4.28 28.96
CA PHE A 444 -1.35 4.33 28.47
C PHE A 444 -2.24 3.44 29.33
N ILE A 445 -3.05 4.05 30.20
CA ILE A 445 -3.86 3.30 31.19
C ILE A 445 -4.99 2.47 30.56
N GLU A 446 -5.44 2.82 29.36
CA GLU A 446 -6.41 2.05 28.58
C GLU A 446 -5.79 0.75 27.97
N GLY A 447 -4.45 0.71 27.86
CA GLY A 447 -3.65 -0.40 27.34
C GLY A 447 -3.74 -0.64 25.83
N LYS A 448 -4.93 -0.55 25.22
CA LYS A 448 -5.13 -0.62 23.77
C LYS A 448 -5.89 0.62 23.31
N TYR A 449 -5.54 1.13 22.13
CA TYR A 449 -6.31 2.17 21.48
C TYR A 449 -7.29 1.60 20.46
N GLU A 450 -8.46 2.20 20.43
CA GLU A 450 -9.40 2.15 19.32
C GLU A 450 -9.58 3.57 18.75
N ASP A 451 -10.23 3.70 17.61
CA ASP A 451 -10.58 5.02 17.05
C ASP A 451 -11.79 5.57 17.85
N ASN A 452 -11.51 6.01 19.08
CA ASN A 452 -12.51 6.28 20.13
C ASN A 452 -13.09 7.71 20.09
N GLY A 453 -12.66 8.55 19.15
CA GLY A 453 -13.26 9.86 18.92
C GLY A 453 -13.25 10.82 20.13
N ASN A 454 -12.16 10.84 20.90
CA ASN A 454 -12.03 11.63 22.16
C ASN A 454 -12.79 11.08 23.38
N ASN A 455 -13.34 9.86 23.31
CA ASN A 455 -13.96 9.21 24.47
C ASN A 455 -12.96 8.35 25.24
N LEU A 456 -12.96 8.46 26.58
CA LEU A 456 -12.13 7.64 27.45
C LEU A 456 -12.63 6.19 27.50
N GLN A 457 -11.70 5.23 27.42
CA GLN A 457 -12.01 3.80 27.51
C GLN A 457 -11.96 3.31 28.97
N GLU A 458 -12.07 1.99 29.17
CA GLU A 458 -11.85 1.36 30.47
C GLU A 458 -10.39 1.51 30.92
N PHE A 459 -10.18 1.91 32.18
CA PHE A 459 -8.85 2.10 32.75
C PHE A 459 -8.37 0.83 33.44
N LYS A 460 -7.18 0.36 33.05
CA LYS A 460 -6.53 -0.82 33.65
C LYS A 460 -5.63 -0.39 34.80
N THR A 461 -6.02 -0.77 36.01
CA THR A 461 -5.36 -0.30 37.24
C THR A 461 -3.98 -0.91 37.52
N GLY A 462 -3.55 -1.90 36.73
CA GLY A 462 -2.28 -2.62 36.92
C GLY A 462 -1.08 -1.68 36.99
N VAL A 463 -1.03 -0.70 36.08
CA VAL A 463 0.07 0.26 35.98
C VAL A 463 0.15 1.21 37.18
N LEU A 464 -0.97 1.51 37.83
CA LEU A 464 -1.00 2.38 39.02
C LEU A 464 -0.20 1.78 40.18
N LYS A 465 -0.05 0.44 40.24
CA LYS A 465 0.72 -0.25 41.28
C LYS A 465 2.14 0.28 41.44
N THR A 466 2.74 0.77 40.35
CA THR A 466 4.13 1.24 40.36
C THR A 466 4.27 2.57 41.08
N ALA A 467 3.27 3.46 40.97
CA ALA A 467 3.24 4.73 41.70
C ALA A 467 3.15 4.50 43.22
N TYR A 468 2.29 3.57 43.67
CA TYR A 468 2.21 3.19 45.09
C TYR A 468 3.53 2.62 45.62
N ARG A 469 4.19 1.76 44.83
CA ARG A 469 5.45 1.13 45.23
C ARG A 469 6.60 2.14 45.31
N ALA A 470 6.66 3.05 44.34
CA ALA A 470 7.72 4.04 44.26
C ALA A 470 7.45 5.28 45.13
N LYS A 471 6.21 5.45 45.63
CA LYS A 471 5.77 6.63 46.38
C LYS A 471 5.99 7.94 45.60
N VAL A 472 5.63 7.91 44.31
CA VAL A 472 5.78 9.04 43.39
C VAL A 472 4.42 9.54 42.96
N LYS A 473 4.34 10.83 42.62
CA LYS A 473 3.12 11.46 42.10
C LYS A 473 2.70 10.88 40.75
N ILE A 474 1.42 11.06 40.43
CA ILE A 474 0.84 10.72 39.14
C ILE A 474 0.47 12.01 38.42
N THR A 475 0.91 12.17 37.17
CA THR A 475 0.52 13.30 36.32
C THR A 475 -0.45 12.81 35.24
N PRO A 476 -1.76 13.10 35.33
CA PRO A 476 -2.70 12.75 34.28
C PRO A 476 -2.44 13.58 33.02
N VAL A 477 -2.50 12.94 31.84
CA VAL A 477 -2.26 13.58 30.55
C VAL A 477 -3.40 13.25 29.60
N VAL A 478 -4.09 14.28 29.11
CA VAL A 478 -5.18 14.16 28.14
C VAL A 478 -4.66 14.41 26.73
N LEU A 479 -4.81 13.39 25.89
CA LEU A 479 -4.66 13.46 24.44
C LEU A 479 -6.01 13.72 23.80
N TYR A 480 -6.05 14.74 22.95
CA TYR A 480 -7.24 15.15 22.23
C TYR A 480 -6.93 15.31 20.74
N ASP A 481 -7.80 14.78 19.87
CA ASP A 481 -7.66 14.75 18.40
C ASP A 481 -6.39 14.03 17.89
N THR A 482 -5.65 13.28 18.72
CA THR A 482 -4.44 12.57 18.26
C THR A 482 -4.77 11.43 17.31
N TYR A 483 -5.94 10.80 17.45
CA TYR A 483 -6.44 9.77 16.51
C TYR A 483 -6.57 10.30 15.07
N LEU A 484 -6.88 11.59 14.91
CA LEU A 484 -7.03 12.23 13.60
C LEU A 484 -5.72 12.34 12.83
N VAL A 485 -4.57 12.30 13.51
CA VAL A 485 -3.25 12.48 12.88
C VAL A 485 -2.96 11.36 11.88
N TYR A 486 -3.27 10.11 12.20
CA TYR A 486 -3.13 9.00 11.25
C TYR A 486 -4.48 8.32 10.91
N GLY A 487 -5.60 8.92 11.33
CA GLY A 487 -6.96 8.47 11.03
C GLY A 487 -7.65 9.20 9.85
N LYS A 488 -7.27 10.46 9.56
CA LYS A 488 -7.83 11.22 8.42
C LYS A 488 -6.95 11.15 7.16
N SER A 489 -7.57 10.97 6.00
CA SER A 489 -6.90 11.02 4.69
C SER A 489 -6.60 12.47 4.28
N SER A 490 -5.65 13.13 4.94
CA SER A 490 -5.26 14.50 4.65
C SER A 490 -3.81 14.76 4.98
N ILE A 491 -3.15 15.62 4.19
CA ILE A 491 -1.83 16.19 4.47
C ILE A 491 -1.92 17.63 4.99
N LYS A 492 -3.14 18.15 5.19
CA LYS A 492 -3.34 19.48 5.76
C LYS A 492 -2.76 19.55 7.18
N LYS A 493 -2.39 20.76 7.59
CA LYS A 493 -1.99 21.07 8.96
C LYS A 493 -3.01 20.49 9.95
N ILE A 494 -2.50 19.84 10.98
CA ILE A 494 -3.31 19.36 12.11
C ILE A 494 -2.61 19.72 13.42
N SER A 495 -3.41 20.07 14.41
CA SER A 495 -2.96 20.49 15.73
C SER A 495 -3.68 19.69 16.80
N PRO A 496 -3.26 18.43 17.04
CA PRO A 496 -3.75 17.67 18.19
C PRO A 496 -3.31 18.35 19.49
N GLU A 497 -3.96 18.04 20.59
CA GLU A 497 -3.68 18.68 21.87
C GLU A 497 -3.24 17.68 22.91
N ILE A 498 -2.34 18.14 23.77
CA ILE A 498 -1.71 17.36 24.84
C ILE A 498 -1.78 18.22 26.09
N HIS A 499 -2.62 17.83 27.03
CA HIS A 499 -2.92 18.58 28.25
C HIS A 499 -2.35 17.85 29.45
N PHE A 500 -1.43 18.48 30.16
CA PHE A 500 -0.89 17.98 31.42
C PHE A 500 -1.73 18.55 32.56
N LEU A 501 -2.46 17.68 33.26
CA LEU A 501 -3.27 18.07 34.39
C LEU A 501 -2.42 18.23 35.66
N LYS A 502 -2.98 18.90 36.67
CA LYS A 502 -2.35 19.01 37.98
C LYS A 502 -2.00 17.60 38.51
N PRO A 503 -0.75 17.37 38.97
CA PRO A 503 -0.37 16.08 39.52
C PRO A 503 -1.18 15.74 40.76
N ILE A 504 -1.36 14.45 41.00
CA ILE A 504 -1.91 13.89 42.23
C ILE A 504 -0.69 13.42 43.05
N GLU A 505 -0.43 14.09 44.16
CA GLU A 505 0.70 13.77 45.04
C GLU A 505 0.46 12.43 45.75
N TYR A 506 1.54 11.74 46.13
CA TYR A 506 1.43 10.40 46.73
C TYR A 506 0.56 10.38 47.98
N GLU A 507 0.67 11.41 48.81
CA GLU A 507 -0.08 11.59 50.05
C GLU A 507 -1.59 11.66 49.80
N GLU A 508 -2.03 12.15 48.64
CA GLU A 508 -3.44 12.27 48.28
C GLU A 508 -4.07 10.90 47.96
N PHE A 509 -3.27 9.91 47.56
CA PHE A 509 -3.79 8.59 47.14
C PHE A 509 -3.20 7.39 47.90
N ALA A 510 -2.32 7.61 48.87
CA ALA A 510 -1.64 6.56 49.62
C ALA A 510 -2.61 5.52 50.22
N GLU A 511 -3.73 5.99 50.76
CA GLU A 511 -4.78 5.16 51.39
C GLU A 511 -5.97 4.85 50.46
N ILE A 512 -5.99 5.43 49.25
CA ILE A 512 -7.04 5.20 48.26
C ILE A 512 -6.77 3.88 47.55
N ASN A 513 -7.79 3.07 47.31
CA ASN A 513 -7.60 1.85 46.53
C ASN A 513 -7.40 2.17 45.03
N ARG A 514 -6.70 1.31 44.30
CA ARG A 514 -6.34 1.57 42.90
C ARG A 514 -7.52 1.74 41.94
N LYS A 515 -8.69 1.16 42.23
CA LYS A 515 -9.88 1.28 41.37
C LYS A 515 -10.48 2.67 41.53
N GLU A 516 -10.66 3.10 42.77
CA GLU A 516 -11.12 4.44 43.11
C GLU A 516 -10.15 5.52 42.59
N LEU A 517 -8.83 5.33 42.72
CA LEU A 517 -7.86 6.22 42.11
C LEU A 517 -7.99 6.30 40.58
N ALA A 518 -8.24 5.17 39.91
CA ALA A 518 -8.45 5.16 38.46
C ALA A 518 -9.72 5.92 38.08
N ASP A 519 -10.80 5.82 38.88
CA ASP A 519 -12.03 6.57 38.67
C ASP A 519 -11.81 8.08 38.86
N ILE A 520 -11.07 8.49 39.89
CA ILE A 520 -10.67 9.89 40.12
C ILE A 520 -9.85 10.45 38.94
N ILE A 521 -8.86 9.69 38.47
CA ILE A 521 -8.04 10.09 37.32
C ILE A 521 -8.95 10.22 36.08
N LYS A 522 -9.84 9.25 35.86
CA LYS A 522 -10.76 9.25 34.72
C LYS A 522 -11.70 10.45 34.75
N GLU A 523 -12.23 10.81 35.92
CA GLU A 523 -13.08 11.98 36.11
C GLU A 523 -12.33 13.28 35.79
N LYS A 524 -11.11 13.45 36.31
CA LYS A 524 -10.26 14.62 36.01
C LYS A 524 -10.00 14.74 34.49
N MET A 525 -9.67 13.63 33.84
CA MET A 525 -9.43 13.58 32.40
C MET A 525 -10.71 13.87 31.59
N GLN A 526 -11.86 13.37 32.04
CA GLN A 526 -13.14 13.60 31.38
C GLN A 526 -13.57 15.07 31.49
N ASN A 527 -13.35 15.69 32.66
CA ASN A 527 -13.63 17.10 32.86
C ASN A 527 -12.81 17.99 31.92
N GLU A 528 -11.52 17.70 31.74
CA GLU A 528 -10.69 18.40 30.76
C GLU A 528 -11.21 18.20 29.33
N ILE A 529 -11.55 16.97 28.94
CA ILE A 529 -12.15 16.69 27.62
C ILE A 529 -13.43 17.51 27.41
N ASN A 530 -14.30 17.60 28.43
CA ASN A 530 -15.53 18.40 28.36
C ASN A 530 -15.24 19.90 28.19
N MET A 531 -14.21 20.43 28.87
CA MET A 531 -13.76 21.81 28.70
C MET A 531 -13.22 22.06 27.28
N ILE A 532 -12.43 21.13 26.74
CA ILE A 532 -11.92 21.21 25.36
C ILE A 532 -13.08 21.18 24.36
N ASN A 533 -14.06 20.28 24.53
CA ASN A 533 -15.27 20.18 23.70
C ASN A 533 -16.03 21.51 23.68
N THR A 534 -16.27 22.08 24.87
CA THR A 534 -16.93 23.39 25.03
C THR A 534 -16.18 24.49 24.29
N ARG A 535 -14.84 24.56 24.46
CA ARG A 535 -13.99 25.53 23.76
C ARG A 535 -14.00 25.36 22.24
N LYS A 536 -14.17 24.14 21.74
CA LYS A 536 -14.23 23.82 20.31
C LYS A 536 -15.64 23.88 19.71
N GLY A 537 -16.68 24.05 20.53
CA GLY A 537 -18.08 24.05 20.10
C GLY A 537 -18.55 22.71 19.54
N VAL A 538 -18.10 21.60 20.14
CA VAL A 538 -18.44 20.22 19.75
C VAL A 538 -19.26 19.53 20.82
#